data_AF-A0A061QSE1-F1
#
_entry.id   AF-A0A061QSE1-F1
#
_cell.length_a   1.000
_cell.length_b   1.000
_cell.length_c   1.000
_cell.angle_alpha   90.00
_cell.angle_beta   90.00
_cell.angle_gamma   90.00
#
_symmetry.space_group_name_H-M   'P 1'
#
loop_
_entity.id
_entity.type
_entity.pdbx_description
1 polymer ?
#
loop_
_entity_poly.entity_id
_entity_poly.type
_entity_poly.pdbx_seq_one_letter_code
_entity_poly.pdbx_strand_id
1 'polypeptide(L)'
;DLTPEAKYGIQRVETIKRFYPGTMSADDFVFRLELALNAFGFDGDNSIAVVNLCRDESTNFLRSKMAQVYPLMFNINGLGACITCGVTGLKAGL
;
A
#
# COMPACT_ATOMS: atom_id res chain seq x y z
N ASP A 1 -7.21 33.17 4.30
CA ASP A 1 -8.11 32.27 3.56
C ASP A 1 -7.34 31.19 2.82
N LEU A 2 -7.86 29.96 2.81
CA LEU A 2 -7.28 28.84 2.05
C LEU A 2 -7.49 29.03 0.53
N THR A 3 -6.57 28.53 -0.29
CA THR A 3 -6.74 28.51 -1.75
C THR A 3 -7.89 27.59 -2.16
N PRO A 4 -8.50 27.78 -3.35
CA PRO A 4 -9.55 26.89 -3.86
C PRO A 4 -9.15 25.41 -3.89
N GLU A 5 -7.89 25.13 -4.26
CA GLU A 5 -7.35 23.77 -4.35
C GLU A 5 -7.27 23.12 -2.97
N ALA A 6 -6.83 23.86 -1.96
CA ALA A 6 -6.77 23.39 -0.58
C ALA A 6 -8.18 23.08 -0.04
N LYS A 7 -9.17 23.94 -0.33
CA LYS A 7 -10.57 23.70 0.05
C LYS A 7 -11.12 22.43 -0.60
N TYR A 8 -10.86 22.23 -1.89
CA TYR A 8 -11.29 21.03 -2.61
C TYR A 8 -10.61 19.76 -2.09
N GLY A 9 -9.30 19.82 -1.77
CA GLY A 9 -8.56 18.72 -1.16
C GLY A 9 -9.18 18.29 0.18
N ILE A 10 -9.50 19.25 1.05
CA ILE A 10 -10.19 18.98 2.32
C ILE A 10 -11.53 18.29 2.08
N GLN A 11 -12.36 18.82 1.17
CA GLN A 11 -13.66 18.23 0.87
C GLN A 11 -13.57 16.77 0.39
N ARG A 12 -12.58 16.45 -0.46
CA ARG A 12 -12.34 15.08 -0.92
C ARG A 12 -11.97 14.14 0.23
N VAL A 13 -11.07 14.59 1.10
CA VAL A 13 -10.65 13.81 2.28
C VAL A 13 -11.83 13.54 3.21
N GLU A 14 -12.66 14.55 3.49
CA GLU A 14 -13.84 14.39 4.33
C GLU A 14 -14.89 13.46 3.70
N THR A 15 -15.03 13.48 2.38
CA THR A 15 -15.89 12.53 1.66
C THR A 15 -15.40 11.09 1.85
N ILE A 16 -14.10 10.85 1.68
CA ILE A 16 -13.52 9.51 1.86
C ILE A 16 -13.69 9.04 3.31
N LYS A 17 -13.40 9.89 4.30
CA LYS A 17 -13.57 9.56 5.73
C LYS A 17 -15.01 9.23 6.11
N ARG A 18 -16.00 9.85 5.44
CA ARG A 18 -17.42 9.55 5.65
C ARG A 18 -17.76 8.11 5.23
N PHE A 19 -17.23 7.64 4.10
CA PHE A 19 -17.49 6.27 3.61
C PHE A 19 -16.56 5.23 4.25
N TYR A 20 -15.35 5.63 4.60
CA TYR A 20 -14.29 4.78 5.15
C TYR A 20 -13.67 5.45 6.39
N PRO A 21 -14.35 5.40 7.55
CA PRO A 21 -13.82 5.92 8.80
C PRO A 21 -12.47 5.29 9.15
N GLY A 22 -11.49 6.10 9.56
CA GLY A 22 -10.14 5.63 9.86
C GLY A 22 -9.21 5.52 8.64
N THR A 23 -9.63 6.00 7.46
CA THR A 23 -8.75 6.10 6.29
C THR A 23 -7.49 6.89 6.61
N MET A 24 -6.35 6.36 6.17
CA MET A 24 -5.02 6.97 6.28
C MET A 24 -4.51 7.37 4.90
N SER A 25 -3.57 8.32 4.85
CA SER A 25 -2.77 8.52 3.64
C SER A 25 -1.83 7.33 3.44
N ALA A 26 -1.35 7.12 2.20
CA ALA A 26 -0.39 6.04 1.95
C ALA A 26 0.89 6.22 2.77
N ASP A 27 1.37 7.45 2.94
CA ASP A 27 2.56 7.74 3.75
C ASP A 27 2.37 7.40 5.24
N ASP A 28 1.22 7.76 5.83
CA ASP A 28 0.91 7.43 7.23
C ASP A 28 0.74 5.91 7.42
N PHE A 29 0.10 5.25 6.45
CA PHE A 29 -0.03 3.79 6.45
C PHE A 29 1.34 3.09 6.42
N VAL A 30 2.23 3.47 5.48
CA VAL A 30 3.55 2.86 5.33
C VAL A 30 4.41 3.10 6.57
N PHE A 31 4.41 4.32 7.12
CA PHE A 31 5.15 4.64 8.34
C PHE A 31 4.69 3.79 9.53
N ARG A 32 3.37 3.67 9.75
CA ARG A 32 2.84 2.85 10.85
C ARG A 32 3.11 1.37 10.66
N LEU A 33 3.06 0.88 9.42
CA LEU A 33 3.36 -0.49 9.08
C LEU A 33 4.83 -0.83 9.43
N GLU A 34 5.77 -0.01 8.94
CA GLU A 34 7.19 -0.17 9.20
C GLU A 34 7.49 -0.15 10.70
N LEU A 35 6.94 0.84 11.43
CA LEU A 35 7.11 0.95 12.88
C LEU A 35 6.60 -0.29 13.62
N ALA A 36 5.42 -0.78 13.25
CA ALA A 36 4.81 -1.93 13.89
C ALA A 36 5.59 -3.22 13.60
N LEU A 37 6.05 -3.43 12.37
CA LEU A 37 6.79 -4.62 11.95
C LEU A 37 8.23 -4.65 12.48
N ASN A 38 8.88 -3.49 12.55
CA ASN A 38 10.22 -3.36 13.12
C ASN A 38 10.26 -3.78 14.60
N ALA A 39 9.18 -3.55 15.35
CA ALA A 39 9.06 -4.02 16.73
C ALA A 39 9.13 -5.56 16.88
N PHE A 40 8.93 -6.30 15.79
CA PHE A 40 9.08 -7.76 15.73
C PHE A 40 10.32 -8.22 14.95
N GLY A 41 11.21 -7.28 14.59
CA GLY A 41 12.46 -7.57 13.88
C GLY A 41 12.34 -7.67 12.36
N PHE A 42 11.21 -7.27 11.76
CA PHE A 42 11.08 -7.20 10.31
C PHE A 42 11.48 -5.81 9.79
N ASP A 43 12.39 -5.76 8.82
CA ASP A 43 12.82 -4.52 8.15
C ASP A 43 13.09 -4.76 6.65
N GLY A 44 13.43 -3.70 5.93
CA GLY A 44 13.70 -3.75 4.49
C GLY A 44 14.92 -4.57 4.08
N ASP A 45 15.84 -4.85 5.02
CA ASP A 45 17.08 -5.57 4.76
C ASP A 45 16.90 -7.08 4.93
N ASN A 46 15.99 -7.51 5.82
CA ASN A 46 15.81 -8.90 6.20
C ASN A 46 14.49 -9.53 5.74
N SER A 47 13.59 -8.76 5.14
CA SER A 47 12.25 -9.22 4.75
C SER A 47 12.02 -9.12 3.25
N ILE A 48 11.38 -10.15 2.69
CA ILE A 48 10.78 -10.11 1.35
C ILE A 48 9.29 -9.77 1.48
N ALA A 49 8.86 -8.66 0.86
CA ALA A 49 7.46 -8.28 0.83
C ALA A 49 6.74 -8.97 -0.34
N VAL A 50 5.49 -9.39 -0.12
CA VAL A 50 4.60 -9.82 -1.19
C VAL A 50 3.48 -8.79 -1.35
N VAL A 51 3.28 -8.29 -2.57
CA VAL A 51 2.23 -7.31 -2.89
C VAL A 51 1.19 -7.92 -3.81
N ASN A 52 -0.09 -7.75 -3.46
CA ASN A 52 -1.23 -8.13 -4.26
C ASN A 52 -2.23 -6.96 -4.36
N LEU A 53 -2.30 -6.34 -5.53
CA LEU A 53 -3.17 -5.23 -5.87
C LEU A 53 -3.91 -5.51 -7.18
N CYS A 54 -4.85 -4.64 -7.54
CA CYS A 54 -5.40 -4.65 -8.89
C CYS A 54 -4.27 -4.40 -9.92
N ARG A 55 -4.38 -5.01 -11.09
CA ARG A 55 -3.40 -4.82 -12.19
C ARG A 55 -3.40 -3.40 -12.78
N ASP A 56 -4.43 -2.61 -12.50
CA ASP A 56 -4.57 -1.22 -12.91
C ASP A 56 -3.41 -0.33 -12.41
N GLU A 57 -2.93 0.56 -13.27
CA GLU A 57 -1.81 1.45 -13.01
C GLU A 57 -2.04 2.42 -11.84
N SER A 58 -3.29 2.74 -11.53
CA SER A 58 -3.66 3.59 -10.37
C SER A 58 -3.15 3.02 -9.04
N THR A 59 -2.93 1.70 -8.97
CA THR A 59 -2.41 1.03 -7.78
C THR A 59 -0.89 1.12 -7.63
N ASN A 60 -0.17 1.52 -8.70
CA ASN A 60 1.29 1.58 -8.68
C ASN A 60 1.82 2.56 -7.63
N PHE A 61 1.06 3.62 -7.31
CA PHE A 61 1.46 4.58 -6.28
C PHE A 61 1.71 3.91 -4.92
N LEU A 62 0.78 3.05 -4.48
CA LEU A 62 0.93 2.34 -3.20
C LEU A 62 2.09 1.34 -3.25
N ARG A 63 2.22 0.60 -4.36
CA ARG A 63 3.36 -0.32 -4.58
C ARG A 63 4.70 0.40 -4.48
N SER A 64 4.82 1.56 -5.14
CA SER A 64 6.05 2.36 -5.12
C SER A 64 6.37 2.89 -3.72
N LYS A 65 5.36 3.26 -2.93
CA LYS A 65 5.55 3.66 -1.52
C LYS A 65 6.03 2.51 -0.65
N MET A 66 5.42 1.33 -0.79
CA MET A 66 5.87 0.12 -0.09
C MET A 66 7.31 -0.27 -0.48
N ALA A 67 7.69 -0.11 -1.74
CA ALA A 67 9.03 -0.44 -2.22
C ALA A 67 10.14 0.50 -1.67
N GLN A 68 9.77 1.66 -1.11
CA GLN A 68 10.72 2.55 -0.43
C GLN A 68 11.17 1.99 0.93
N VAL A 69 10.33 1.19 1.59
CA VAL A 69 10.63 0.59 2.90
C VAL A 69 10.96 -0.90 2.82
N TYR A 70 10.37 -1.64 1.87
CA TYR A 70 10.67 -3.05 1.59
C TYR A 70 11.09 -3.21 0.12
N PRO A 71 12.38 -3.04 -0.20
CA PRO A 71 12.87 -3.01 -1.59
C PRO A 71 12.80 -4.37 -2.28
N LEU A 72 13.00 -5.47 -1.54
CA LEU A 72 12.84 -6.82 -2.07
C LEU A 72 11.34 -7.20 -2.03
N MET A 73 10.68 -7.09 -3.19
CA MET A 73 9.24 -7.27 -3.29
C MET A 73 8.82 -8.18 -4.45
N PHE A 74 7.98 -9.16 -4.15
CA PHE A 74 7.35 -10.05 -5.13
C PHE A 74 5.92 -9.63 -5.41
N ASN A 75 5.54 -9.51 -6.68
CA ASN A 75 4.24 -9.01 -7.11
C ASN A 75 3.37 -10.15 -7.66
N ILE A 76 2.18 -10.33 -7.06
CA ILE A 76 1.18 -11.33 -7.48
C ILE A 76 -0.15 -10.70 -7.96
N ASN A 77 -0.12 -9.44 -8.43
CA ASN A 77 -1.29 -8.67 -8.85
C ASN A 77 -2.16 -9.41 -9.88
N GLY A 78 -3.47 -9.33 -9.68
CA GLY A 78 -4.48 -9.87 -10.58
C GLY A 78 -5.55 -8.86 -10.95
N LEU A 79 -6.46 -9.26 -11.85
CA LEU A 79 -7.63 -8.46 -12.18
C LEU A 79 -8.49 -8.27 -10.92
N GLY A 80 -8.76 -7.03 -10.53
CA GLY A 80 -9.47 -6.72 -9.28
C GLY A 80 -8.77 -7.24 -8.03
N ALA A 81 -7.44 -7.40 -8.07
CA ALA A 81 -6.62 -8.02 -7.01
C ALA A 81 -6.91 -9.51 -6.74
N CYS A 82 -7.55 -10.22 -7.68
CA CYS A 82 -7.78 -11.65 -7.56
C CYS A 82 -6.47 -12.45 -7.63
N ILE A 83 -6.24 -13.34 -6.65
CA ILE A 83 -5.00 -14.12 -6.55
C ILE A 83 -5.07 -15.35 -7.45
N THR A 84 -4.75 -15.16 -8.74
CA THR A 84 -4.78 -16.25 -9.74
C THR A 84 -3.43 -16.93 -9.96
N CYS A 85 -2.35 -16.43 -9.33
CA CYS A 85 -1.03 -17.07 -9.38
C CYS A 85 -1.01 -18.44 -8.67
N GLY A 86 -2.01 -18.71 -7.82
CA GLY A 86 -2.16 -19.94 -7.06
C GLY A 86 -1.04 -20.16 -6.04
N VAL A 87 -1.05 -21.35 -5.44
CA VAL A 87 -0.06 -21.76 -4.43
C VAL A 87 1.35 -21.80 -5.02
N THR A 88 1.47 -22.21 -6.29
CA THR A 88 2.76 -22.25 -6.99
C THR A 88 3.34 -20.85 -7.14
N GLY A 89 2.54 -19.87 -7.56
CA GLY A 89 3.00 -18.48 -7.69
C GLY A 89 3.45 -17.89 -6.35
N LEU A 90 2.72 -18.17 -5.27
CA LEU A 90 3.11 -17.71 -3.94
C LEU A 90 4.44 -18.34 -3.47
N LYS A 91 4.62 -19.65 -3.66
CA LYS A 91 5.87 -20.38 -3.34
C LYS A 91 7.03 -20.09 -4.29
N ALA A 92 6.78 -19.45 -5.42
CA ALA A 92 7.86 -19.00 -6.29
C ALA A 92 8.49 -17.69 -5.78
N GLY A 93 7.72 -16.90 -5.02
CA GLY A 93 8.17 -15.64 -4.43
C GLY A 93 8.71 -15.73 -3.01
N LEU A 94 8.62 -16.91 -2.36
CA LEU A 94 8.99 -17.19 -0.98
C LEU A 94 9.72 -18.53 -0.89
#